data_AF-A0A1G0IBK9-F1
#
_entry.id   AF-A0A1G0IBK9-F1
#
_cell.length_a   1.000
_cell.length_b   1.000
_cell.length_c   1.000
_cell.angle_alpha   90.00
_cell.angle_beta   90.00
_cell.angle_gamma   90.00
#
_symmetry.space_group_name_H-M   'P 1'
#
loop_
_entity.id
_entity.type
_entity.pdbx_description
1 polymer ?
#
loop_
_entity_poly.entity_id
_entity_poly.type
_entity_poly.pdbx_seq_one_letter_code
_entity_poly.pdbx_strand_id
1 'polypeptide(L)'
;MTNTRSKKPAYRSNSQIKIMKTLDRPKDPADFHSDIRIIQKKPPYKKVAVENQQLLPAKYQRQWYMKEEGNRVDANNEVLAQELLRLLMPYYPKTRVVKPTRGNKIFVMSKGIPGYQGFHHLPPDEVVEKILNGTYRGFGAALVGALFVNEIDFRPPNLAVDKEGHIIKIDGGLCFINLVKSDYGIDIIEANYTVSSRDIDVLPYLETYQPARWFHQKEKEYQFDEISKSAIVRKEINETIFKIILLPDELLHEFVSHYLQANEFQHEVAIYVSELIQRRDMIRTAAKNSQSFLQYIHTKDAKETLTIFIKSLNEFTLTQKEKLSMTKHEEMMQYSFFNIISSVKYTNNKNLGVFANNSHNSEVSDALQKEKTNQSRCTIV
;
A
#
# COMPACT_ATOMS: atom_id res chain seq x y z
N MET A 1 -70.24 36.33 -4.86
CA MET A 1 -69.91 34.94 -5.24
C MET A 1 -68.44 34.74 -4.88
N THR A 2 -67.97 33.82 -4.06
CA THR A 2 -68.53 32.66 -3.35
C THR A 2 -67.76 32.54 -2.03
N ASN A 3 -68.47 32.13 -0.99
CA ASN A 3 -67.96 31.86 0.34
C ASN A 3 -67.52 30.38 0.39
N THR A 4 -66.38 30.03 1.00
CA THR A 4 -66.21 28.72 1.66
C THR A 4 -65.03 28.68 2.63
N ARG A 5 -65.40 28.75 3.92
CA ARG A 5 -65.04 27.87 5.03
C ARG A 5 -63.57 27.68 5.46
N SER A 6 -63.36 28.18 6.67
CA SER A 6 -62.42 27.77 7.72
C SER A 6 -62.11 26.27 7.86
N LYS A 7 -60.84 25.96 8.14
CA LYS A 7 -60.42 25.14 9.29
C LYS A 7 -59.09 25.67 9.88
N LYS A 8 -59.07 25.92 11.18
CA LYS A 8 -57.91 26.07 12.09
C LYS A 8 -57.97 24.87 13.08
N PRO A 9 -56.98 24.61 13.96
CA PRO A 9 -55.53 24.84 13.88
C PRO A 9 -54.67 23.67 14.45
N ALA A 10 -53.35 23.86 14.39
CA ALA A 10 -52.30 23.45 15.35
C ALA A 10 -51.89 21.96 15.52
N TYR A 11 -50.61 21.69 15.24
CA TYR A 11 -49.70 21.23 16.29
C TYR A 11 -48.32 21.88 16.10
N ARG A 12 -47.92 22.69 17.10
CA ARG A 12 -46.55 23.13 17.30
C ARG A 12 -45.77 21.96 17.89
N SER A 13 -44.55 21.75 17.42
CA SER A 13 -43.48 21.21 18.25
C SER A 13 -42.23 22.04 17.94
N ASN A 14 -42.04 23.06 18.77
CA ASN A 14 -40.75 23.69 18.98
C ASN A 14 -39.81 22.63 19.56
N SER A 15 -38.73 22.34 18.86
CA SER A 15 -37.48 21.96 19.51
C SER A 15 -36.40 22.92 19.03
N GLN A 16 -36.30 24.03 19.76
CA GLN A 16 -35.02 24.69 19.97
C GLN A 16 -34.04 23.64 20.49
N ILE A 17 -32.89 23.48 19.85
CA ILE A 17 -31.67 23.11 20.56
C ILE A 17 -30.67 24.23 20.33
N LYS A 18 -30.50 25.00 21.42
CA LYS A 18 -29.52 26.05 21.64
C LYS A 18 -28.13 25.44 21.86
N ILE A 19 -27.14 26.15 21.32
CA ILE A 19 -25.81 26.48 21.89
C ILE A 19 -24.88 25.29 22.21
N MET A 20 -23.79 25.18 21.44
CA MET A 20 -22.56 24.60 21.97
C MET A 20 -21.81 25.64 22.80
N LYS A 21 -21.60 25.34 24.08
CA LYS A 21 -20.68 26.04 24.98
C LYS A 21 -19.26 25.98 24.41
N THR A 22 -18.62 27.13 24.27
CA THR A 22 -17.16 27.27 24.34
C THR A 22 -16.73 26.91 25.76
N LEU A 23 -15.83 25.93 25.89
CA LEU A 23 -15.13 25.67 27.15
C LEU A 23 -13.83 26.46 27.14
N ASP A 24 -13.67 27.28 28.17
CA ASP A 24 -12.49 28.07 28.46
C ASP A 24 -11.24 27.19 28.64
N ARG A 25 -10.11 27.70 28.16
CA ARG A 25 -8.78 27.12 28.36
C ARG A 25 -8.35 27.27 29.82
N PRO A 26 -7.77 26.23 30.45
CA PRO A 26 -6.85 26.45 31.55
C PRO A 26 -5.55 27.07 31.00
N LYS A 27 -5.07 28.10 31.68
CA LYS A 27 -3.76 28.72 31.51
C LYS A 27 -2.70 27.94 32.29
N ASP A 28 -1.51 27.95 31.71
CA ASP A 28 -0.17 27.84 32.28
C ASP A 28 0.63 26.52 32.31
N PRO A 29 1.98 26.64 32.16
CA PRO A 29 2.85 25.67 31.51
C PRO A 29 3.94 25.13 32.44
N ALA A 30 4.20 23.82 32.41
CA ALA A 30 5.42 23.25 32.94
C ALA A 30 5.64 21.87 32.32
N ASP A 31 6.45 21.82 31.27
CA ASP A 31 7.71 21.08 31.24
C ASP A 31 8.14 20.84 29.79
N PHE A 32 9.13 21.62 29.39
CA PHE A 32 9.89 21.46 28.17
C PHE A 32 10.82 20.25 28.33
N HIS A 33 10.71 19.25 27.45
CA HIS A 33 11.85 18.54 26.87
C HIS A 33 11.43 17.85 25.56
N SER A 34 12.05 18.25 24.45
CA SER A 34 11.87 17.76 23.06
C SER A 34 10.50 18.02 22.40
N ASP A 35 10.25 19.28 22.07
CA ASP A 35 9.09 19.76 21.29
C ASP A 35 9.17 19.33 19.81
N ILE A 36 9.06 18.03 19.52
CA ILE A 36 8.39 17.64 18.26
C ILE A 36 6.91 17.91 18.50
N ARG A 37 6.45 19.11 18.13
CA ARG A 37 5.01 19.40 18.04
C ARG A 37 4.42 18.60 16.88
N ILE A 38 4.25 17.31 17.10
CA ILE A 38 3.25 16.55 16.36
C ILE A 38 1.94 17.17 16.82
N ILE A 39 1.38 18.05 16.00
CA ILE A 39 0.00 18.50 16.15
C ILE A 39 -0.83 17.22 16.03
N GLN A 40 -1.11 16.58 17.17
CA GLN A 40 -2.20 15.62 17.26
C GLN A 40 -3.47 16.43 17.04
N LYS A 41 -3.81 16.68 15.77
CA LYS A 41 -5.18 16.99 15.40
C LYS A 41 -5.98 15.81 15.93
N LYS A 42 -6.72 16.01 17.03
CA LYS A 42 -7.79 15.10 17.40
C LYS A 42 -8.59 14.88 16.11
N PRO A 43 -8.74 13.63 15.64
CA PRO A 43 -9.41 13.42 14.38
C PRO A 43 -10.85 13.93 14.51
N PRO A 44 -11.33 14.78 13.58
CA PRO A 44 -12.70 15.26 13.61
C PRO A 44 -13.61 14.17 13.07
N TYR A 45 -13.61 12.97 13.68
CA TYR A 45 -14.56 11.94 13.31
C TYR A 45 -15.93 12.32 13.87
N LYS A 46 -16.75 12.99 13.04
CA LYS A 46 -18.18 13.07 13.32
C LYS A 46 -18.83 11.84 12.69
N LYS A 47 -19.15 10.82 13.51
CA LYS A 47 -20.06 9.74 13.11
C LYS A 47 -21.42 10.37 12.82
N VAL A 48 -21.75 10.61 11.54
CA VAL A 48 -23.10 10.98 11.14
C VAL A 48 -23.86 9.68 10.89
N ALA A 49 -24.61 9.21 11.88
CA ALA A 49 -25.60 8.17 11.67
C ALA A 49 -26.74 8.78 10.86
N VAL A 50 -27.01 8.22 9.68
CA VAL A 50 -28.19 8.59 8.89
C VAL A 50 -29.39 7.89 9.56
N GLU A 51 -30.21 8.65 10.28
CA GLU A 51 -31.28 8.17 11.18
C GLU A 51 -32.43 7.37 10.53
N ASN A 52 -32.38 7.02 9.24
CA ASN A 52 -33.45 6.27 8.57
C ASN A 52 -32.91 5.20 7.60
N GLN A 53 -32.08 4.27 8.08
CA GLN A 53 -31.56 3.17 7.24
C GLN A 53 -32.64 2.18 6.77
N GLN A 54 -33.78 2.06 7.47
CA GLN A 54 -34.79 1.02 7.20
C GLN A 54 -35.64 1.22 5.94
N LEU A 55 -35.65 2.41 5.33
CA LEU A 55 -36.40 2.70 4.09
C LEU A 55 -35.53 2.77 2.84
N LEU A 56 -34.22 2.61 2.99
CA LEU A 56 -33.27 2.69 1.89
C LEU A 56 -33.09 1.32 1.24
N PRO A 57 -33.15 1.20 -0.10
CA PRO A 57 -32.77 -0.03 -0.80
C PRO A 57 -31.43 -0.56 -0.29
N ALA A 58 -31.26 -1.88 -0.14
CA ALA A 58 -30.08 -2.51 0.50
C ALA A 58 -28.72 -1.95 0.04
N LYS A 59 -28.62 -1.48 -1.21
CA LYS A 59 -27.43 -0.80 -1.75
C LYS A 59 -27.00 0.49 -1.01
N TYR A 60 -27.92 1.15 -0.31
CA TYR A 60 -27.72 2.40 0.43
C TYR A 60 -27.67 2.20 1.95
N GLN A 61 -27.84 0.97 2.45
CA GLN A 61 -27.67 0.65 3.87
C GLN A 61 -26.21 0.43 4.27
N ARG A 62 -25.27 0.65 3.33
CA ARG A 62 -23.83 0.52 3.59
C ARG A 62 -23.38 1.66 4.49
N GLN A 63 -22.66 1.33 5.56
CA GLN A 63 -21.99 2.33 6.39
C GLN A 63 -20.89 3.02 5.57
N TRP A 64 -20.76 4.32 5.73
CA TRP A 64 -19.68 5.13 5.16
C TRP A 64 -19.08 6.00 6.25
N TYR A 65 -17.77 6.14 6.25
CA TYR A 65 -17.02 7.04 7.10
C TYR A 65 -16.63 8.27 6.29
N MET A 66 -16.76 9.45 6.88
CA MET A 66 -16.45 10.72 6.22
C MET A 66 -15.41 11.48 7.05
N LYS A 67 -14.32 11.87 6.40
CA LYS A 67 -13.22 12.66 6.96
C LYS A 67 -13.22 14.02 6.26
N GLU A 68 -13.15 15.09 7.03
CA GLU A 68 -12.93 16.44 6.48
C GLU A 68 -11.43 16.62 6.25
N GLU A 69 -11.05 16.96 5.04
CA GLU A 69 -9.67 17.24 4.67
C GLU A 69 -9.40 18.73 4.61
N GLY A 70 -8.19 19.12 5.03
CA GLY A 70 -7.80 20.52 5.09
C GLY A 70 -7.53 21.12 3.71
N ASN A 71 -7.06 20.29 2.77
CA ASN A 71 -6.70 20.71 1.43
C ASN A 71 -6.94 19.58 0.41
N ARG A 72 -6.76 19.88 -0.88
CA ARG A 72 -6.98 18.92 -1.98
C ARG A 72 -5.89 17.85 -2.05
N VAL A 73 -4.64 18.18 -1.71
CA VAL A 73 -3.51 17.26 -1.75
C VAL A 73 -3.71 16.12 -0.75
N ASP A 74 -4.09 16.43 0.50
CA ASP A 74 -4.40 15.44 1.53
C ASP A 74 -5.55 14.52 1.08
N ALA A 75 -6.60 15.09 0.47
CA ALA A 75 -7.72 14.32 -0.06
C ALA A 75 -7.33 13.42 -1.25
N ASN A 76 -6.44 13.90 -2.11
CA ASN A 76 -5.90 13.14 -3.24
C ASN A 76 -5.02 11.99 -2.74
N ASN A 77 -4.12 12.24 -1.78
CA ASN A 77 -3.30 11.22 -1.13
C ASN A 77 -4.18 10.12 -0.52
N GLU A 78 -5.18 10.52 0.27
CA GLU A 78 -6.13 9.59 0.90
C GLU A 78 -6.82 8.70 -0.14
N VAL A 79 -7.42 9.29 -1.17
CA VAL A 79 -8.19 8.54 -2.17
C VAL A 79 -7.30 7.68 -3.06
N LEU A 80 -6.21 8.24 -3.59
CA LEU A 80 -5.31 7.49 -4.48
C LEU A 80 -4.65 6.33 -3.75
N ALA A 81 -4.15 6.54 -2.53
CA ALA A 81 -3.54 5.45 -1.77
C ALA A 81 -4.54 4.32 -1.51
N GLN A 82 -5.73 4.65 -1.00
CA GLN A 82 -6.73 3.63 -0.67
C GLN A 82 -7.25 2.89 -1.91
N GLU A 83 -7.48 3.61 -3.01
CA GLU A 83 -7.98 2.98 -4.23
C GLU A 83 -6.90 2.18 -4.97
N LEU A 84 -5.62 2.55 -4.86
CA LEU A 84 -4.50 1.74 -5.36
C LEU A 84 -4.32 0.46 -4.56
N LEU A 85 -4.44 0.54 -3.23
CA LEU A 85 -4.44 -0.66 -2.40
C LEU A 85 -5.63 -1.56 -2.76
N ARG A 86 -6.81 -0.97 -3.03
CA ARG A 86 -7.97 -1.70 -3.55
C ARG A 86 -7.76 -2.31 -4.93
N LEU A 87 -6.95 -1.67 -5.78
CA LEU A 87 -6.57 -2.21 -7.08
C LEU A 87 -5.75 -3.51 -6.92
N LEU A 88 -4.82 -3.53 -5.95
CA LEU A 88 -3.98 -4.69 -5.64
C LEU A 88 -4.71 -5.77 -4.81
N MET A 89 -5.64 -5.33 -3.95
CA MET A 89 -6.33 -6.11 -2.94
C MET A 89 -7.83 -5.74 -2.96
N PRO A 90 -8.66 -6.42 -3.77
CA PRO A 90 -10.05 -6.03 -4.02
C PRO A 90 -10.97 -5.93 -2.78
N TYR A 91 -10.56 -6.50 -1.65
CA TYR A 91 -11.29 -6.43 -0.38
C TYR A 91 -11.14 -5.08 0.35
N TYR A 92 -10.18 -4.22 -0.03
CA TYR A 92 -10.05 -2.88 0.55
C TYR A 92 -11.31 -2.02 0.32
N PRO A 93 -11.64 -1.12 1.25
CA PRO A 93 -12.84 -0.30 1.16
C PRO A 93 -12.75 0.71 0.02
N LYS A 94 -13.86 0.88 -0.70
CA LYS A 94 -13.98 1.95 -1.71
C LYS A 94 -13.91 3.32 -1.04
N THR A 95 -13.05 4.18 -1.56
CA THR A 95 -12.77 5.53 -1.06
C THR A 95 -12.95 6.56 -2.18
N ARG A 96 -13.49 7.74 -1.86
CA ARG A 96 -13.80 8.79 -2.84
C ARG A 96 -13.79 10.19 -2.24
N VAL A 97 -13.40 11.19 -3.04
CA VAL A 97 -13.62 12.60 -2.70
C VAL A 97 -15.10 12.93 -2.83
N VAL A 98 -15.62 13.71 -1.89
CA VAL A 98 -16.97 14.28 -1.91
C VAL A 98 -16.87 15.78 -1.67
N LYS A 99 -17.34 16.57 -2.63
CA LYS A 99 -17.49 18.01 -2.51
C LYS A 99 -18.93 18.31 -2.05
N PRO A 100 -19.16 19.04 -0.95
CA PRO A 100 -20.50 19.42 -0.53
C PRO A 100 -21.12 20.38 -1.55
N THR A 101 -22.43 20.38 -1.66
CA THR A 101 -23.18 21.28 -2.57
C THR A 101 -23.07 22.75 -2.17
N ARG A 102 -22.65 23.04 -0.94
CA ARG A 102 -22.42 24.38 -0.39
C ARG A 102 -21.14 24.40 0.44
N GLY A 103 -20.28 25.38 0.19
CA GLY A 103 -19.02 25.60 0.89
C GLY A 103 -17.80 24.99 0.17
N ASN A 104 -16.60 25.34 0.66
CA ASN A 104 -15.32 24.97 0.05
C ASN A 104 -14.61 23.81 0.76
N LYS A 105 -15.32 23.11 1.66
CA LYS A 105 -14.75 21.98 2.40
C LYS A 105 -14.59 20.78 1.48
N ILE A 106 -13.52 20.03 1.65
CA ILE A 106 -13.27 18.78 0.93
C ILE A 106 -13.46 17.64 1.91
N PHE A 107 -14.24 16.63 1.52
CA PHE A 107 -14.40 15.43 2.32
C PHE A 107 -13.90 14.22 1.56
N VAL A 108 -13.35 13.25 2.29
CA VAL A 108 -13.12 11.91 1.77
C VAL A 108 -14.08 10.95 2.45
N MET A 109 -14.76 10.14 1.66
CA MET A 109 -15.65 9.10 2.14
C MET A 109 -15.07 7.73 1.84
N SER A 110 -14.97 6.89 2.87
CA SER A 110 -14.58 5.47 2.74
C SER A 110 -15.74 4.56 3.13
N LYS A 111 -15.95 3.49 2.37
CA LYS A 111 -16.96 2.48 2.66
C LYS A 111 -16.56 1.76 3.95
N GLY A 112 -17.52 1.52 4.84
CA GLY A 112 -17.27 0.79 6.08
C GLY A 112 -16.76 -0.63 5.83
N ILE A 113 -15.78 -1.04 6.65
CA ILE A 113 -15.21 -2.39 6.68
C ILE A 113 -16.14 -3.28 7.50
N PRO A 114 -16.73 -4.35 6.94
CA PRO A 114 -17.60 -5.25 7.68
C PRO A 114 -16.85 -5.93 8.83
N GLY A 115 -17.41 -5.86 10.04
CA GLY A 115 -16.79 -6.46 11.24
C GLY A 115 -15.44 -5.86 11.63
N TYR A 116 -15.21 -4.58 11.27
CA TYR A 116 -13.99 -3.84 11.59
C TYR A 116 -13.46 -4.10 13.01
N GLN A 117 -12.21 -4.57 13.08
CA GLN A 117 -11.43 -4.68 14.31
C GLN A 117 -10.08 -3.97 14.08
N GLY A 118 -9.90 -2.79 14.67
CA GLY A 118 -8.62 -2.08 14.61
C GLY A 118 -7.55 -2.83 15.41
N PHE A 119 -6.31 -2.90 14.90
CA PHE A 119 -5.25 -3.65 15.57
C PHE A 119 -4.96 -3.11 16.98
N HIS A 120 -5.08 -1.79 17.17
CA HIS A 120 -4.93 -1.12 18.48
C HIS A 120 -6.00 -1.49 19.53
N HIS A 121 -6.99 -2.32 19.17
CA HIS A 121 -8.00 -2.88 20.08
C HIS A 121 -7.82 -4.38 20.32
N LEU A 122 -6.85 -5.02 19.64
CA LEU A 122 -6.60 -6.46 19.73
C LEU A 122 -5.32 -6.72 20.53
N PRO A 123 -5.25 -7.81 21.31
CA PRO A 123 -4.00 -8.23 21.95
C PRO A 123 -2.91 -8.50 20.90
N PRO A 124 -1.69 -7.92 21.02
CA PRO A 124 -0.62 -8.10 20.05
C PRO A 124 -0.26 -9.57 19.79
N ASP A 125 -0.12 -10.38 20.83
CA ASP A 125 0.20 -11.81 20.68
C ASP A 125 -0.88 -12.57 19.89
N GLU A 126 -2.16 -12.25 20.11
CA GLU A 126 -3.29 -12.86 19.37
C GLU A 126 -3.25 -12.47 17.89
N VAL A 127 -2.91 -11.21 17.59
CA VAL A 127 -2.75 -10.74 16.20
C VAL A 127 -1.59 -11.48 15.52
N VAL A 128 -0.45 -11.62 16.19
CA VAL A 128 0.71 -12.36 15.67
C VAL A 128 0.34 -13.80 15.40
N GLU A 129 -0.25 -14.50 16.38
CA GLU A 129 -0.66 -15.90 16.25
C GLU A 129 -1.60 -16.09 15.05
N LYS A 130 -2.61 -15.22 14.90
CA LYS A 130 -3.57 -15.28 13.81
C LYS A 130 -2.95 -14.98 12.44
N ILE A 131 -1.93 -14.12 12.37
CA ILE A 131 -1.16 -13.92 11.13
C ILE A 131 -0.36 -15.19 10.81
N LEU A 132 0.33 -15.76 11.79
CA LEU A 132 1.20 -16.93 11.59
C LEU A 132 0.41 -18.18 11.20
N ASN A 133 -0.79 -18.38 11.74
CA ASN A 133 -1.65 -19.50 11.40
C ASN A 133 -2.56 -19.26 10.17
N GLY A 134 -2.50 -18.06 9.57
CA GLY A 134 -3.25 -17.69 8.37
C GLY A 134 -4.72 -17.33 8.59
N THR A 135 -5.19 -17.23 9.84
CA THR A 135 -6.52 -16.71 10.18
C THR A 135 -6.65 -15.24 9.77
N TYR A 136 -5.60 -14.45 10.01
CA TYR A 136 -5.46 -13.10 9.49
C TYR A 136 -4.53 -13.09 8.29
N ARG A 137 -5.03 -12.65 7.15
CA ARG A 137 -4.35 -12.66 5.85
C ARG A 137 -4.25 -11.28 5.24
N GLY A 138 -3.27 -11.06 4.37
CA GLY A 138 -3.01 -9.79 3.70
C GLY A 138 -2.01 -8.90 4.42
N PHE A 139 -1.34 -9.38 5.48
CA PHE A 139 -0.30 -8.61 6.17
C PHE A 139 0.89 -8.31 5.24
N GLY A 140 1.37 -9.34 4.52
CA GLY A 140 2.45 -9.18 3.56
C GLY A 140 2.08 -8.23 2.43
N ALA A 141 0.83 -8.29 1.99
CA ALA A 141 0.29 -7.40 0.97
C ALA A 141 0.16 -5.95 1.45
N ALA A 142 -0.26 -5.73 2.69
CA ALA A 142 -0.33 -4.40 3.30
C ALA A 142 1.06 -3.76 3.47
N LEU A 143 2.08 -4.52 3.87
CA LEU A 143 3.46 -4.05 3.98
C LEU A 143 4.02 -3.56 2.64
N VAL A 144 3.92 -4.41 1.60
CA VAL A 144 4.38 -4.05 0.25
C VAL A 144 3.55 -2.91 -0.32
N GLY A 145 2.24 -2.91 -0.09
CA GLY A 145 1.34 -1.82 -0.45
C GLY A 145 1.77 -0.48 0.15
N ALA A 146 2.12 -0.46 1.43
CA ALA A 146 2.63 0.73 2.13
C ALA A 146 3.94 1.25 1.53
N LEU A 147 4.88 0.35 1.17
CA LEU A 147 6.08 0.74 0.43
C LEU A 147 5.72 1.33 -0.93
N PHE A 148 4.79 0.73 -1.67
CA PHE A 148 4.40 1.19 -3.00
C PHE A 148 3.80 2.59 -2.99
N VAL A 149 2.91 2.89 -2.03
CA VAL A 149 2.33 4.22 -1.88
C VAL A 149 3.20 5.19 -1.08
N ASN A 150 4.44 4.79 -0.72
CA ASN A 150 5.41 5.62 0.01
C ASN A 150 4.83 6.17 1.33
N GLU A 151 4.28 5.28 2.15
CA GLU A 151 3.68 5.56 3.46
C GLU A 151 4.73 5.74 4.56
N ILE A 152 4.54 6.75 5.41
CA ILE A 152 5.45 7.04 6.54
C ILE A 152 4.86 6.85 7.93
N ASP A 153 3.57 6.52 8.08
CA ASP A 153 2.87 6.24 9.34
C ASP A 153 2.21 4.86 9.31
N PHE A 154 2.93 3.82 8.88
CA PHE A 154 2.43 2.45 8.87
C PHE A 154 2.53 1.83 10.27
N ARG A 155 1.43 1.84 11.04
CA ARG A 155 1.37 1.41 12.45
C ARG A 155 -0.02 0.85 12.82
N PRO A 156 -0.21 0.13 13.95
CA PRO A 156 -1.46 -0.53 14.27
C PRO A 156 -2.72 0.33 14.34
N PRO A 157 -2.68 1.61 14.77
CA PRO A 157 -3.84 2.48 14.63
C PRO A 157 -4.35 2.62 13.19
N ASN A 158 -3.47 2.41 12.21
CA ASN A 158 -3.75 2.49 10.77
C ASN A 158 -3.93 1.11 10.12
N LEU A 159 -4.06 0.04 10.91
CA LEU A 159 -4.40 -1.30 10.45
C LEU A 159 -5.68 -1.80 11.11
N ALA A 160 -6.45 -2.58 10.36
CA ALA A 160 -7.64 -3.24 10.84
C ALA A 160 -7.81 -4.62 10.20
N VAL A 161 -8.68 -5.43 10.78
CA VAL A 161 -9.14 -6.70 10.22
C VAL A 161 -10.64 -6.63 9.93
N ASP A 162 -11.07 -7.20 8.81
CA ASP A 162 -12.49 -7.39 8.50
C ASP A 162 -13.04 -8.70 9.08
N LYS A 163 -14.36 -8.93 8.94
CA LYS A 163 -15.00 -10.16 9.45
C LYS A 163 -14.51 -11.45 8.77
N GLU A 164 -13.85 -11.35 7.61
CA GLU A 164 -13.28 -12.47 6.86
C GLU A 164 -11.79 -12.72 7.18
N GLY A 165 -11.21 -11.93 8.08
CA GLY A 165 -9.81 -12.04 8.47
C GLY A 165 -8.84 -11.31 7.53
N HIS A 166 -9.32 -10.44 6.62
CA HIS A 166 -8.42 -9.63 5.80
C HIS A 166 -7.86 -8.45 6.57
N ILE A 167 -6.54 -8.28 6.52
CA ILE A 167 -5.84 -7.12 7.05
C ILE A 167 -5.94 -5.97 6.04
N ILE A 168 -6.41 -4.83 6.50
CA ILE A 168 -6.67 -3.64 5.71
C ILE A 168 -5.90 -2.47 6.33
N LYS A 169 -5.05 -1.84 5.52
CA LYS A 169 -4.46 -0.54 5.85
C LYS A 169 -5.48 0.56 5.62
N ILE A 170 -5.68 1.40 6.64
CA ILE A 170 -6.57 2.57 6.59
C ILE A 170 -5.74 3.87 6.70
N ASP A 171 -6.38 5.02 6.46
CA ASP A 171 -5.78 6.37 6.50
C ASP A 171 -4.65 6.57 5.47
N GLY A 172 -4.99 7.07 4.29
CA GLY A 172 -4.05 7.33 3.19
C GLY A 172 -3.36 8.70 3.21
N GLY A 173 -3.65 9.57 4.18
CA GLY A 173 -3.18 10.96 4.17
C GLY A 173 -1.65 11.13 4.23
N LEU A 174 -0.93 10.18 4.84
CA LEU A 174 0.54 10.19 4.96
C LEU A 174 1.25 9.28 3.92
N CYS A 175 0.56 8.97 2.83
CA CYS A 175 1.15 8.39 1.62
C CYS A 175 1.74 9.46 0.69
N PHE A 176 2.50 9.02 -0.32
CA PHE A 176 3.13 9.86 -1.32
C PHE A 176 4.03 10.94 -0.72
N ILE A 177 4.76 10.60 0.35
CA ILE A 177 5.49 11.58 1.14
C ILE A 177 6.47 12.42 0.30
N ASN A 178 7.06 11.88 -0.76
CA ASN A 178 7.93 12.65 -1.67
C ASN A 178 7.24 13.90 -2.27
N LEU A 179 5.92 13.87 -2.42
CA LEU A 179 5.14 14.98 -2.98
C LEU A 179 4.85 16.09 -1.96
N VAL A 180 4.95 15.79 -0.66
CA VAL A 180 4.54 16.68 0.43
C VAL A 180 5.61 16.85 1.53
N LYS A 181 6.76 16.19 1.42
CA LYS A 181 7.79 16.16 2.48
C LYS A 181 8.35 17.55 2.84
N SER A 182 8.29 18.51 1.91
CA SER A 182 8.66 19.91 2.19
C SER A 182 7.83 20.56 3.30
N ASP A 183 6.65 20.02 3.57
CA ASP A 183 5.72 20.54 4.57
C ASP A 183 6.01 19.98 5.98
N TYR A 184 7.03 19.13 6.11
CA TYR A 184 7.40 18.41 7.33
C TYR A 184 8.78 18.83 7.85
N GLY A 185 9.15 18.32 9.03
CA GLY A 185 10.43 18.59 9.66
C GLY A 185 11.62 17.99 8.89
N ILE A 186 12.83 18.46 9.22
CA ILE A 186 14.08 18.10 8.52
C ILE A 186 14.30 16.58 8.45
N ASP A 187 13.94 15.84 9.50
CA ASP A 187 14.05 14.38 9.55
C ASP A 187 13.26 13.70 8.42
N ILE A 188 12.08 14.23 8.07
CA ILE A 188 11.23 13.68 6.99
C ILE A 188 11.76 14.12 5.62
N ILE A 189 12.35 15.31 5.52
CA ILE A 189 12.91 15.83 4.28
C ILE A 189 14.14 15.01 3.84
N GLU A 190 15.01 14.70 4.79
CA GLU A 190 16.31 14.04 4.58
C GLU A 190 16.26 12.50 4.67
N ALA A 191 15.14 11.93 5.14
CA ALA A 191 14.99 10.48 5.24
C ALA A 191 15.13 9.74 3.90
N ASN A 192 15.69 8.52 3.97
CA ASN A 192 15.80 7.65 2.80
C ASN A 192 14.48 6.93 2.50
N TYR A 193 13.82 7.32 1.41
CA TYR A 193 12.62 6.63 0.92
C TYR A 193 12.90 5.59 -0.17
N THR A 194 14.15 5.24 -0.44
CA THR A 194 14.49 4.20 -1.42
C THR A 194 14.21 2.81 -0.84
N VAL A 195 13.52 1.96 -1.61
CA VAL A 195 13.28 0.55 -1.24
C VAL A 195 14.42 -0.30 -1.77
N SER A 196 15.13 -1.00 -0.89
CA SER A 196 16.18 -1.94 -1.27
C SER A 196 15.69 -3.39 -1.28
N SER A 197 16.48 -4.30 -1.86
CA SER A 197 16.19 -5.73 -1.77
C SER A 197 16.27 -6.24 -0.34
N ARG A 198 17.13 -5.64 0.49
CA ARG A 198 17.24 -5.99 1.91
C ARG A 198 15.95 -5.66 2.65
N ASP A 199 15.37 -4.48 2.40
CA ASP A 199 14.05 -4.12 2.97
C ASP A 199 13.00 -5.19 2.63
N ILE A 200 12.92 -5.61 1.35
CA ILE A 200 11.98 -6.65 0.90
C ILE A 200 12.22 -8.00 1.59
N ASP A 201 13.48 -8.39 1.78
CA ASP A 201 13.84 -9.69 2.34
C ASP A 201 13.59 -9.75 3.85
N VAL A 202 13.71 -8.63 4.57
CA VAL A 202 13.54 -8.58 6.03
C VAL A 202 12.15 -8.12 6.51
N LEU A 203 11.24 -7.75 5.60
CA LEU A 203 9.86 -7.39 5.96
C LEU A 203 9.26 -8.38 6.98
N PRO A 204 8.57 -7.90 8.04
CA PRO A 204 8.08 -6.53 8.26
C PRO A 204 9.12 -5.53 8.76
N TYR A 205 10.38 -5.94 8.99
CA TYR A 205 11.47 -5.02 9.31
C TYR A 205 11.87 -4.16 8.11
N LEU A 206 12.60 -3.07 8.38
CA LEU A 206 13.22 -2.21 7.38
C LEU A 206 14.68 -1.97 7.76
N GLU A 207 15.58 -2.03 6.77
CA GLU A 207 17.00 -1.76 6.97
C GLU A 207 17.41 -0.39 6.43
N THR A 208 16.90 -0.03 5.25
CA THR A 208 17.30 1.18 4.53
C THR A 208 16.17 2.16 4.31
N TYR A 209 14.93 1.70 4.13
CA TYR A 209 13.77 2.59 4.03
C TYR A 209 13.46 3.21 5.41
N GLN A 210 13.32 4.53 5.48
CA GLN A 210 13.22 5.31 6.72
C GLN A 210 11.88 6.07 6.79
N PRO A 211 10.76 5.39 7.09
CA PRO A 211 9.50 6.05 7.38
C PRO A 211 9.56 6.75 8.75
N ALA A 212 8.68 7.73 8.96
CA ALA A 212 8.57 8.42 10.25
C ALA A 212 8.14 7.48 11.39
N ARG A 213 7.22 6.55 11.09
CA ARG A 213 6.75 5.49 11.97
C ARG A 213 6.48 4.25 11.14
N TRP A 214 7.10 3.16 11.57
CA TRP A 214 6.82 1.83 11.06
C TRP A 214 6.43 0.89 12.18
N PHE A 215 5.68 -0.13 11.81
CA PHE A 215 4.98 -1.06 12.69
C PHE A 215 5.94 -1.77 13.69
N HIS A 216 7.23 -1.90 13.36
CA HIS A 216 8.23 -2.50 14.26
C HIS A 216 9.04 -1.50 15.11
N GLN A 217 9.05 -0.21 14.81
CA GLN A 217 10.07 0.73 15.34
C GLN A 217 9.78 1.24 16.75
N LYS A 218 8.54 1.10 17.24
CA LYS A 218 8.14 1.57 18.59
C LYS A 218 7.29 0.58 19.37
N GLU A 219 6.88 -0.53 18.76
CA GLU A 219 5.93 -1.46 19.33
C GLU A 219 6.63 -2.79 19.59
N LYS A 220 7.34 -2.86 20.72
CA LYS A 220 8.03 -4.07 21.19
C LYS A 220 7.07 -5.23 21.50
N GLU A 221 5.77 -4.99 21.42
CA GLU A 221 4.71 -5.93 21.79
C GLU A 221 4.41 -6.97 20.71
N TYR A 222 4.83 -6.72 19.46
CA TYR A 222 4.62 -7.66 18.35
C TYR A 222 5.92 -8.44 18.06
N GLN A 223 5.86 -9.77 18.13
CA GLN A 223 7.00 -10.67 17.91
C GLN A 223 7.28 -10.86 16.40
N PHE A 224 7.93 -9.88 15.76
CA PHE A 224 8.10 -9.85 14.30
C PHE A 224 9.09 -10.85 13.71
N ASP A 225 9.97 -11.43 14.54
CA ASP A 225 10.96 -12.40 14.08
C ASP A 225 10.31 -13.64 13.45
N GLU A 226 9.17 -14.09 13.99
CA GLU A 226 8.42 -15.22 13.43
C GLU A 226 7.68 -14.82 12.16
N ILE A 227 7.10 -13.61 12.15
CA ILE A 227 6.35 -13.08 11.00
C ILE A 227 7.26 -12.94 9.76
N SER A 228 8.48 -12.44 9.93
CA SER A 228 9.45 -12.30 8.83
C SER A 228 9.79 -13.63 8.15
N LYS A 229 9.73 -14.74 8.90
CA LYS A 229 10.04 -16.10 8.44
C LYS A 229 8.80 -16.87 7.98
N SER A 230 7.60 -16.33 8.19
CA SER A 230 6.34 -17.01 7.85
C SER A 230 6.20 -17.21 6.34
N ALA A 231 6.02 -18.47 5.93
CA ALA A 231 5.79 -18.81 4.52
C ALA A 231 4.52 -18.14 3.96
N ILE A 232 3.48 -17.96 4.78
CA ILE A 232 2.22 -17.29 4.41
C ILE A 232 2.51 -15.83 4.08
N VAL A 233 3.18 -15.12 4.98
CA VAL A 233 3.51 -13.69 4.81
C VAL A 233 4.47 -13.50 3.64
N ARG A 234 5.49 -14.35 3.51
CA ARG A 234 6.42 -14.31 2.36
C ARG A 234 5.72 -14.53 1.02
N LYS A 235 4.73 -15.44 0.98
CA LYS A 235 3.91 -15.64 -0.22
C LYS A 235 3.14 -14.37 -0.58
N GLU A 236 2.45 -13.75 0.38
CA GLU A 236 1.71 -12.50 0.16
C GLU A 236 2.61 -11.33 -0.29
N ILE A 237 3.81 -11.21 0.28
CA ILE A 237 4.82 -10.22 -0.13
C ILE A 237 5.16 -10.41 -1.61
N ASN A 238 5.55 -11.63 -2.00
CA ASN A 238 5.95 -11.94 -3.36
C ASN A 238 4.81 -11.76 -4.37
N GLU A 239 3.60 -12.20 -4.03
CA GLU A 239 2.40 -11.99 -4.85
C GLU A 239 2.12 -10.50 -5.08
N THR A 240 2.26 -9.68 -4.03
CA THR A 240 1.97 -8.25 -4.10
C THR A 240 3.03 -7.49 -4.88
N ILE A 241 4.31 -7.81 -4.66
CA ILE A 241 5.41 -7.30 -5.49
C ILE A 241 5.14 -7.64 -6.96
N PHE A 242 4.76 -8.90 -7.24
CA PHE A 242 4.49 -9.35 -8.59
C PHE A 242 3.35 -8.57 -9.25
N LYS A 243 2.23 -8.34 -8.54
CA LYS A 243 1.14 -7.50 -9.03
C LYS A 243 1.60 -6.08 -9.35
N ILE A 244 2.37 -5.45 -8.46
CA ILE A 244 2.87 -4.08 -8.64
C ILE A 244 3.75 -3.97 -9.89
N ILE A 245 4.74 -4.84 -10.05
CA ILE A 245 5.70 -4.73 -11.16
C ILE A 245 5.07 -4.99 -12.53
N LEU A 246 3.91 -5.65 -12.56
CA LEU A 246 3.12 -5.90 -13.77
C LEU A 246 2.29 -4.69 -14.20
N LEU A 247 1.96 -3.76 -13.30
CA LEU A 247 1.13 -2.60 -13.63
C LEU A 247 1.77 -1.78 -14.78
N PRO A 248 1.13 -1.67 -15.95
CA PRO A 248 1.63 -0.84 -17.05
C PRO A 248 1.58 0.66 -16.72
N ASP A 249 2.45 1.45 -17.35
CA ASP A 249 2.47 2.92 -17.20
C ASP A 249 1.13 3.52 -17.59
N GLU A 250 0.55 3.05 -18.70
CA GLU A 250 -0.73 3.55 -19.20
C GLU A 250 -1.90 3.22 -18.27
N LEU A 251 -1.85 2.09 -17.56
CA LEU A 251 -2.86 1.75 -16.57
C LEU A 251 -2.75 2.67 -15.36
N LEU A 252 -1.53 2.94 -14.87
CA LEU A 252 -1.31 3.90 -13.79
C LEU A 252 -1.79 5.30 -14.19
N HIS A 253 -1.50 5.72 -15.43
CA HIS A 253 -1.97 6.99 -15.97
C HIS A 253 -3.49 7.07 -16.03
N GLU A 254 -4.15 6.06 -16.61
CA GLU A 254 -5.62 5.96 -16.68
C GLU A 254 -6.24 6.02 -15.27
N PHE A 255 -5.68 5.24 -14.34
CA PHE A 255 -6.13 5.17 -12.96
C PHE A 255 -6.04 6.52 -12.25
N VAL A 256 -4.87 7.17 -12.28
CA VAL A 256 -4.66 8.48 -11.62
C VAL A 256 -5.52 9.56 -12.28
N SER A 257 -5.58 9.57 -13.62
CA SER A 257 -6.38 10.52 -14.38
C SER A 257 -7.86 10.49 -13.98
N HIS A 258 -8.39 9.29 -13.72
CA HIS A 258 -9.76 9.10 -13.28
C HIS A 258 -10.03 9.75 -11.91
N TYR A 259 -9.19 9.45 -10.92
CA TYR A 259 -9.43 9.92 -9.54
C TYR A 259 -9.10 11.40 -9.34
N LEU A 260 -8.14 11.94 -10.09
CA LEU A 260 -7.77 13.35 -10.03
C LEU A 260 -8.56 14.23 -10.99
N GLN A 261 -9.50 13.69 -11.78
CA GLN A 261 -10.29 14.46 -12.74
C GLN A 261 -9.38 15.20 -13.74
N ALA A 262 -8.62 14.44 -14.54
CA ALA A 262 -7.55 14.93 -15.42
C ALA A 262 -7.89 16.15 -16.28
N ASN A 263 -9.16 16.37 -16.64
CA ASN A 263 -9.59 17.56 -17.38
C ASN A 263 -9.33 18.88 -16.65
N GLU A 264 -9.17 18.84 -15.32
CA GLU A 264 -8.93 20.02 -14.48
C GLU A 264 -7.47 20.10 -13.95
N PHE A 265 -6.76 18.96 -13.85
CA PHE A 265 -5.51 18.84 -13.09
C PHE A 265 -4.42 18.00 -13.78
N GLN A 266 -4.15 18.28 -15.07
CA GLN A 266 -3.20 17.49 -15.86
C GLN A 266 -1.77 17.48 -15.27
N HIS A 267 -1.31 18.60 -14.71
CA HIS A 267 0.03 18.69 -14.13
C HIS A 267 0.14 17.81 -12.88
N GLU A 268 -0.85 17.85 -12.00
CA GLU A 268 -0.91 16.99 -10.82
C GLU A 268 -0.97 15.52 -11.21
N VAL A 269 -1.78 15.16 -12.23
CA VAL A 269 -1.81 13.78 -12.76
C VAL A 269 -0.41 13.32 -13.16
N ALA A 270 0.34 14.11 -13.92
CA ALA A 270 1.70 13.77 -14.32
C ALA A 270 2.64 13.56 -13.13
N ILE A 271 2.53 14.37 -12.08
CA ILE A 271 3.33 14.24 -10.85
C ILE A 271 3.04 12.91 -10.15
N TYR A 272 1.77 12.59 -9.89
CA TYR A 272 1.39 11.35 -9.19
C TYR A 272 1.72 10.10 -10.01
N VAL A 273 1.52 10.14 -11.33
CA VAL A 273 1.89 9.04 -12.23
C VAL A 273 3.40 8.82 -12.20
N SER A 274 4.19 9.89 -12.24
CA SER A 274 5.66 9.81 -12.18
C SER A 274 6.15 9.21 -10.86
N GLU A 275 5.58 9.63 -9.73
CA GLU A 275 5.88 9.04 -8.42
C GLU A 275 5.54 7.55 -8.41
N LEU A 276 4.34 7.15 -8.85
CA LEU A 276 3.94 5.73 -8.87
C LEU A 276 4.81 4.86 -9.76
N ILE A 277 5.19 5.36 -10.95
CA ILE A 277 6.12 4.67 -11.85
C ILE A 277 7.48 4.52 -11.16
N GLN A 278 8.00 5.59 -10.55
CA GLN A 278 9.27 5.54 -9.82
C GLN A 278 9.22 4.52 -8.66
N ARG A 279 8.15 4.52 -7.86
CA ARG A 279 7.95 3.56 -6.75
C ARG A 279 7.89 2.13 -7.25
N ARG A 280 7.11 1.87 -8.31
CA ARG A 280 7.02 0.55 -8.95
C ARG A 280 8.39 0.09 -9.45
N ASP A 281 9.16 0.97 -10.07
CA ASP A 281 10.46 0.65 -10.64
C ASP A 281 11.53 0.40 -9.58
N MET A 282 11.48 1.13 -8.45
CA MET A 282 12.28 0.83 -7.25
C MET A 282 11.97 -0.56 -6.71
N ILE A 283 10.68 -0.89 -6.53
CA ILE A 283 10.25 -2.23 -6.10
C ILE A 283 10.70 -3.30 -7.10
N ARG A 284 10.56 -3.05 -8.40
CA ARG A 284 11.03 -3.97 -9.45
C ARG A 284 12.54 -4.21 -9.35
N THR A 285 13.31 -3.17 -9.10
CA THR A 285 14.78 -3.26 -8.97
C THR A 285 15.17 -4.03 -7.72
N ALA A 286 14.53 -3.74 -6.58
CA ALA A 286 14.73 -4.48 -5.34
C ALA A 286 14.35 -5.96 -5.48
N ALA A 287 13.21 -6.26 -6.12
CA ALA A 287 12.71 -7.61 -6.32
C ALA A 287 13.64 -8.47 -7.19
N LYS A 288 14.32 -7.89 -8.19
CA LYS A 288 15.32 -8.58 -9.02
C LYS A 288 16.52 -9.11 -8.22
N ASN A 289 16.77 -8.54 -7.04
CA ASN A 289 17.86 -8.92 -6.15
C ASN A 289 17.36 -9.65 -4.89
N SER A 290 16.05 -9.91 -4.76
CA SER A 290 15.47 -10.67 -3.66
C SER A 290 15.41 -12.15 -4.01
N GLN A 291 16.12 -12.99 -3.25
CA GLN A 291 16.17 -14.42 -3.49
C GLN A 291 14.77 -15.07 -3.40
N SER A 292 13.97 -14.63 -2.43
CA SER A 292 12.62 -15.15 -2.23
C SER A 292 11.69 -14.84 -3.41
N PHE A 293 11.81 -13.63 -3.99
CA PHE A 293 11.02 -13.25 -5.15
C PHE A 293 11.46 -14.00 -6.42
N LEU A 294 12.77 -14.13 -6.63
CA LEU A 294 13.32 -14.86 -7.77
C LEU A 294 12.88 -16.34 -7.79
N GLN A 295 12.76 -16.97 -6.62
CA GLN A 295 12.20 -18.32 -6.51
C GLN A 295 10.70 -18.34 -6.85
N TYR A 296 9.95 -17.38 -6.31
CA TYR A 296 8.50 -17.30 -6.50
C TYR A 296 8.09 -17.16 -7.97
N ILE A 297 8.75 -16.30 -8.76
CA ILE A 297 8.31 -16.01 -10.14
C ILE A 297 8.33 -17.23 -11.10
N HIS A 298 9.04 -18.30 -10.73
CA HIS A 298 9.12 -19.53 -11.52
C HIS A 298 8.10 -20.60 -11.10
N THR A 299 7.30 -20.32 -10.08
CA THR A 299 6.29 -21.26 -9.55
C THR A 299 5.01 -21.28 -10.38
N LYS A 300 4.14 -22.26 -10.11
CA LYS A 300 2.77 -22.27 -10.63
C LYS A 300 1.93 -21.15 -10.01
N ASP A 301 2.14 -20.84 -8.73
CA ASP A 301 1.46 -19.76 -8.00
C ASP A 301 1.66 -18.39 -8.66
N ALA A 302 2.84 -18.11 -9.22
CA ALA A 302 3.06 -16.87 -9.97
C ALA A 302 2.16 -16.76 -11.22
N LYS A 303 1.98 -17.86 -11.95
CA LYS A 303 1.08 -17.89 -13.13
C LYS A 303 -0.38 -17.72 -12.71
N GLU A 304 -0.80 -18.41 -11.65
CA GLU A 304 -2.15 -18.29 -11.11
C GLU A 304 -2.42 -16.86 -10.61
N THR A 305 -1.45 -16.25 -9.93
CA THR A 305 -1.53 -14.86 -9.48
C THR A 305 -1.72 -13.89 -10.64
N LEU A 306 -1.00 -14.08 -11.76
CA LEU A 306 -1.20 -13.27 -12.97
C LEU A 306 -2.65 -13.38 -13.47
N THR A 307 -3.17 -14.61 -13.62
CA THR A 307 -4.53 -14.86 -14.10
C THR A 307 -5.58 -14.25 -13.18
N ILE A 308 -5.47 -14.47 -11.86
CA ILE A 308 -6.38 -13.91 -10.87
C ILE A 308 -6.31 -12.38 -10.88
N PHE A 309 -5.11 -11.81 -10.99
CA PHE A 309 -4.93 -10.37 -10.98
C PHE A 309 -5.55 -9.70 -12.22
N ILE A 310 -5.29 -10.22 -13.42
CA ILE A 310 -5.93 -9.76 -14.67
C ILE A 310 -7.46 -9.81 -14.54
N LYS A 311 -8.00 -10.93 -14.03
CA LYS A 311 -9.44 -11.05 -13.79
C LYS A 311 -9.95 -9.99 -12.82
N SER A 312 -9.23 -9.75 -11.72
CA SER A 312 -9.61 -8.75 -10.73
C SER A 312 -9.60 -7.31 -11.30
N LEU A 313 -8.65 -6.99 -12.19
CA LEU A 313 -8.58 -5.70 -12.87
C LEU A 313 -9.73 -5.51 -13.87
N ASN A 314 -10.13 -6.58 -14.58
CA ASN A 314 -11.31 -6.60 -15.46
C ASN A 314 -12.64 -6.36 -14.71
N GLU A 315 -12.71 -6.85 -13.47
CA GLU A 315 -13.86 -6.66 -12.58
C GLU A 315 -13.78 -5.34 -11.77
N PHE A 316 -12.62 -4.69 -11.77
CA PHE A 316 -12.39 -3.48 -11.00
C PHE A 316 -13.25 -2.33 -11.52
N THR A 317 -14.06 -1.79 -10.62
CA THR A 317 -14.98 -0.69 -10.93
C THR A 317 -14.48 0.58 -10.26
N LEU A 318 -14.17 1.58 -11.07
CA LEU A 318 -13.79 2.93 -10.67
C LEU A 318 -14.98 3.67 -10.01
N THR A 319 -14.81 4.96 -9.70
CA THR A 319 -15.98 5.79 -9.35
C THR A 319 -16.90 5.93 -10.57
N GLN A 320 -18.16 6.30 -10.36
CA GLN A 320 -19.18 6.43 -11.42
C GLN A 320 -19.51 5.13 -12.21
N LYS A 321 -19.02 3.98 -11.74
CA LYS A 321 -19.16 2.66 -12.40
C LYS A 321 -18.38 2.51 -13.69
N GLU A 322 -17.39 3.36 -13.91
CA GLU A 322 -16.46 3.21 -15.02
C GLU A 322 -15.54 2.00 -14.80
N LYS A 323 -14.99 1.46 -15.89
CA LYS A 323 -14.09 0.31 -15.90
C LYS A 323 -12.75 0.70 -16.49
N LEU A 324 -11.70 -0.01 -16.09
CA LEU A 324 -10.39 0.10 -16.70
C LEU A 324 -10.40 -0.50 -18.12
N SER A 325 -9.62 0.09 -19.02
CA SER A 325 -9.46 -0.35 -20.41
C SER A 325 -8.53 -1.58 -20.52
N MET A 326 -9.03 -2.74 -20.10
CA MET A 326 -8.16 -3.91 -19.87
C MET A 326 -7.63 -4.61 -21.12
N THR A 327 -8.27 -4.49 -22.29
CA THR A 327 -7.85 -5.23 -23.50
C THR A 327 -6.37 -4.96 -23.86
N LYS A 328 -5.95 -3.68 -23.86
CA LYS A 328 -4.55 -3.30 -24.11
C LYS A 328 -3.65 -3.69 -22.94
N HIS A 329 -4.09 -3.41 -21.71
CA HIS A 329 -3.26 -3.61 -20.51
C HIS A 329 -2.96 -5.08 -20.23
N GLU A 330 -3.89 -5.99 -20.58
CA GLU A 330 -3.71 -7.43 -20.41
C GLU A 330 -2.52 -7.95 -21.23
N GLU A 331 -2.43 -7.60 -22.51
CA GLU A 331 -1.32 -7.98 -23.38
C GLU A 331 0.02 -7.45 -22.84
N MET A 332 0.04 -6.20 -22.36
CA MET A 332 1.24 -5.59 -21.78
C MET A 332 1.70 -6.30 -20.50
N MET A 333 0.76 -6.71 -19.64
CA MET A 333 1.07 -7.47 -18.43
C MET A 333 1.62 -8.86 -18.76
N GLN A 334 0.99 -9.58 -19.71
CA GLN A 334 1.47 -10.88 -20.15
C GLN A 334 2.89 -10.77 -20.76
N TYR A 335 3.13 -9.79 -21.62
CA TYR A 335 4.45 -9.53 -22.19
C TYR A 335 5.49 -9.20 -21.09
N SER A 336 5.13 -8.34 -20.13
CA SER A 336 5.99 -8.01 -18.99
C SER A 336 6.35 -9.23 -18.16
N PHE A 337 5.40 -10.13 -17.91
CA PHE A 337 5.65 -11.39 -17.21
C PHE A 337 6.68 -12.26 -17.93
N PHE A 338 6.55 -12.46 -19.25
CA PHE A 338 7.50 -13.23 -20.04
C PHE A 338 8.91 -12.61 -20.03
N ASN A 339 9.00 -11.28 -20.09
CA ASN A 339 10.27 -10.57 -20.01
C ASN A 339 10.94 -10.73 -18.64
N ILE A 340 10.17 -10.64 -17.55
CA ILE A 340 10.69 -10.84 -16.19
C ILE A 340 11.28 -12.25 -16.08
N ILE A 341 10.53 -13.29 -16.45
CA ILE A 341 11.01 -14.69 -16.41
C ILE A 341 12.27 -14.88 -17.27
N SER A 342 12.29 -14.32 -18.48
CA SER A 342 13.39 -14.50 -19.43
C SER A 342 14.67 -13.79 -18.96
N SER A 343 14.54 -12.60 -18.37
CA SER A 343 15.68 -11.85 -17.81
C SER A 343 16.35 -12.58 -16.65
N VAL A 344 15.57 -13.26 -15.80
CA VAL A 344 16.11 -14.02 -14.66
C VAL A 344 16.86 -15.27 -15.13
N LYS A 345 16.34 -15.99 -16.14
CA LYS A 345 17.03 -17.15 -16.73
C LYS A 345 18.42 -16.79 -17.30
N TYR A 346 18.51 -15.65 -17.98
CA TYR A 346 19.78 -15.19 -18.55
C TYR A 346 20.81 -14.83 -17.47
N THR A 347 20.37 -14.21 -16.38
CA THR A 347 21.23 -13.82 -15.25
C THR A 347 21.77 -15.05 -14.51
N ASN A 348 20.94 -16.08 -14.28
CA ASN A 348 21.37 -17.33 -13.66
C ASN A 348 22.35 -18.11 -14.55
N ASN A 349 22.15 -18.13 -15.88
CA ASN A 349 23.08 -18.77 -16.81
C ASN A 349 24.43 -18.04 -16.91
N LYS A 350 24.44 -16.71 -16.83
CA LYS A 350 25.71 -15.94 -16.75
C LYS A 350 26.46 -16.21 -15.46
N ASN A 351 25.76 -16.25 -14.32
CA ASN A 351 26.41 -16.56 -13.04
C ASN A 351 26.94 -18.00 -13.02
N LEU A 352 26.20 -18.97 -13.55
CA LEU A 352 26.69 -20.35 -13.72
C LEU A 352 27.89 -20.44 -14.68
N GLY A 353 27.94 -19.63 -15.74
CA GLY A 353 29.10 -19.54 -16.64
C GLY A 353 30.33 -18.87 -16.00
N VAL A 354 30.13 -17.97 -15.04
CA VAL A 354 31.22 -17.36 -14.25
C VAL A 354 31.72 -18.33 -13.17
N PHE A 355 30.84 -19.13 -12.56
CA PHE A 355 31.25 -20.19 -11.63
C PHE A 355 31.96 -21.36 -12.33
N ALA A 356 31.52 -21.75 -13.54
CA ALA A 356 32.20 -22.78 -14.34
C ALA A 356 33.58 -22.33 -14.85
N ASN A 357 33.80 -21.03 -15.07
CA ASN A 357 35.09 -20.48 -15.50
C ASN A 357 36.05 -20.14 -14.34
N ASN A 358 35.57 -20.10 -13.10
CA ASN A 358 36.41 -19.86 -11.92
C ASN A 358 36.81 -21.13 -11.14
N SER A 359 36.22 -22.30 -11.45
CA SER A 359 36.61 -23.59 -10.86
C SER A 359 37.64 -24.38 -11.67
N HIS A 360 38.29 -23.77 -12.66
CA HIS A 360 39.31 -24.43 -13.50
C HIS A 360 40.66 -23.70 -13.61
N ASN A 361 40.90 -22.66 -12.81
CA ASN A 361 42.13 -21.86 -12.88
C ASN A 361 42.95 -21.79 -11.59
N SER A 362 42.79 -22.70 -10.63
CA SER A 362 43.67 -22.77 -9.44
C SER A 362 44.29 -24.13 -9.11
N GLU A 363 44.08 -25.17 -9.91
CA GLU A 363 44.69 -26.50 -9.66
C GLU A 363 45.50 -27.05 -10.84
N VAL A 364 45.62 -26.32 -11.96
CA VAL A 364 46.36 -26.78 -13.15
C VAL A 364 47.71 -26.07 -13.34
N SER A 365 48.04 -25.03 -12.56
CA SER A 365 49.35 -24.36 -12.66
C SER A 365 50.50 -25.10 -11.97
N ASP A 366 50.22 -25.93 -10.96
CA ASP A 366 51.27 -26.57 -10.15
C ASP A 366 51.62 -28.00 -10.59
N ALA A 367 50.80 -28.62 -11.45
CA ALA A 367 51.05 -29.95 -12.00
C ALA A 367 51.88 -29.93 -13.29
N LEU A 368 51.89 -28.83 -14.05
CA LEU A 368 52.57 -28.73 -15.35
C LEU A 368 54.00 -28.17 -15.31
N GLN A 369 54.51 -27.84 -14.12
CA GLN A 369 55.89 -27.35 -13.92
C GLN A 369 56.85 -28.40 -13.34
N LYS A 370 56.36 -29.60 -12.98
CA LYS A 370 57.20 -30.72 -12.48
C LYS A 370 57.49 -31.82 -13.50
N GLU A 371 56.85 -31.83 -14.67
CA GLU A 371 57.08 -32.87 -15.70
C GLU A 371 58.05 -32.46 -16.83
N LYS A 372 58.54 -31.21 -16.87
CA LYS A 372 59.47 -30.74 -17.92
C LYS A 372 60.96 -30.84 -17.60
N THR A 373 61.36 -31.42 -16.46
CA THR A 373 62.78 -31.53 -16.06
C THR A 373 63.37 -32.94 -16.08
N ASN A 374 62.62 -33.99 -16.44
CA ASN A 374 63.13 -35.38 -16.29
C ASN A 374 63.09 -36.29 -17.54
N GLN A 375 62.91 -35.77 -18.76
CA GLN A 375 63.03 -36.59 -19.97
C GLN A 375 63.96 -35.96 -21.01
N SER A 376 65.26 -36.03 -20.74
CA SER A 376 66.31 -35.96 -21.76
C SER A 376 67.60 -36.59 -21.21
N ARG A 377 67.60 -37.92 -21.10
CA ARG A 377 68.79 -38.78 -20.98
C ARG A 377 68.34 -40.25 -20.99
N CYS A 378 68.31 -40.88 -22.17
CA CYS A 378 69.05 -42.12 -22.41
C CYS A 378 68.85 -42.58 -23.86
N THR A 379 69.98 -42.64 -24.56
CA THR A 379 70.21 -43.34 -25.82
C THR A 379 70.32 -44.83 -25.55
N ILE A 380 69.97 -45.67 -26.54
CA ILE A 380 70.75 -46.78 -27.15
C ILE A 380 69.79 -47.81 -27.77
N VAL A 381 70.13 -48.20 -29.01
CA VAL A 381 69.82 -49.43 -29.79
C VAL A 381 68.71 -50.34 -29.28
#